data_AF-A0A938LXU7-F1
#
_entry.id   AF-A0A938LXU7-F1
#
_cell.length_a   1.000
_cell.length_b   1.000
_cell.length_c   1.000
_cell.angle_alpha   90.00
_cell.angle_beta   90.00
_cell.angle_gamma   90.00
#
_symmetry.space_group_name_H-M   'P 1'
#
loop_
_entity.id
_entity.type
_entity.pdbx_description
1 polymer ?
#
loop_
_entity_poly.entity_id
_entity_poly.type
_entity_poly.pdbx_seq_one_letter_code
_entity_poly.pdbx_strand_id
1 'polypeptide(L)'
;MTDRQIRDILARAVAAAQPVAEKYYHLCWWEKSVQCHHVRHTKDSHEVFFSALGNIFLNNMSAVQWRLATERIAEFCRRRGIVLDVHSGARREDYAYPTHRRQLTESDVLRLHALLSHARTMESDRRARAYAARLQRLLEAADVVMPQEVPEDVVTMNSLVRLRNEDDDIEATLFLVFPADARGSDVDRPKLSIFTHTGLSMLGRRVGDRIDGHLRILDLPYQPEAAGDYEL
;
A
#
# COMPACT_ATOMS: atom_id res chain seq x y z
N MET A 1 -18.73 7.73 18.36
CA MET A 1 -17.62 7.04 17.67
C MET A 1 -16.80 8.04 16.92
N THR A 2 -15.49 7.86 16.86
CA THR A 2 -14.58 8.71 16.09
C THR A 2 -14.34 8.14 14.69
N ASP A 3 -14.03 9.00 13.72
CA ASP A 3 -13.69 8.59 12.34
C ASP A 3 -12.52 7.60 12.31
N ARG A 4 -11.53 7.81 13.18
CA ARG A 4 -10.36 6.94 13.36
C ARG A 4 -10.74 5.50 13.70
N GLN A 5 -11.66 5.29 14.66
CA GLN A 5 -12.10 3.96 15.05
C GLN A 5 -12.77 3.19 13.90
N ILE A 6 -13.57 3.88 13.09
CA ILE A 6 -14.27 3.26 11.95
C ILE A 6 -13.27 2.89 10.86
N ARG A 7 -12.27 3.74 10.61
CA ARG A 7 -11.18 3.43 9.68
C ARG A 7 -10.41 2.20 10.10
N ASP A 8 -10.07 2.06 11.39
CA ASP A 8 -9.33 0.89 11.89
C ASP A 8 -10.13 -0.41 11.69
N ILE A 9 -11.45 -0.38 11.90
CA ILE A 9 -12.33 -1.53 11.67
C ILE A 9 -12.38 -1.88 10.19
N LEU A 10 -12.55 -0.88 9.33
CA LEU A 10 -12.57 -1.06 7.87
C LEU A 10 -11.26 -1.63 7.34
N ALA A 11 -10.14 -1.10 7.81
CA ALA A 11 -8.80 -1.57 7.53
C ALA A 11 -8.67 -3.08 7.82
N ARG A 12 -9.09 -3.53 9.01
CA ARG A 12 -9.09 -4.95 9.38
C ARG A 12 -10.01 -5.79 8.50
N ALA A 13 -11.21 -5.29 8.21
CA ALA A 13 -12.16 -5.98 7.36
C ALA A 13 -11.61 -6.22 5.95
N VAL A 14 -10.95 -5.20 5.36
CA VAL A 14 -10.31 -5.30 4.05
C VAL A 14 -9.12 -6.27 4.09
N ALA A 15 -8.28 -6.19 5.11
CA ALA A 15 -7.13 -7.08 5.26
C ALA A 15 -7.54 -8.55 5.37
N ALA A 16 -8.55 -8.86 6.18
CA ALA A 16 -9.09 -10.21 6.34
C ALA A 16 -9.67 -10.79 5.04
N ALA A 17 -10.18 -9.95 4.15
CA ALA A 17 -10.79 -10.37 2.89
C ALA A 17 -9.78 -10.73 1.79
N GLN A 18 -8.51 -10.36 1.95
CA GLN A 18 -7.43 -10.57 0.97
C GLN A 18 -7.88 -10.33 -0.48
N PRO A 19 -8.36 -9.10 -0.81
CA PRO A 19 -9.01 -8.86 -2.09
C PRO A 19 -8.04 -9.03 -3.26
N VAL A 20 -8.46 -9.71 -4.32
CA VAL A 20 -7.69 -9.77 -5.57
C VAL A 20 -8.13 -8.68 -6.54
N ALA A 21 -7.17 -8.14 -7.30
CA ALA A 21 -7.33 -6.88 -8.04
C ALA A 21 -8.51 -6.89 -9.04
N GLU A 22 -8.75 -8.00 -9.71
CA GLU A 22 -9.73 -8.15 -10.80
C GLU A 22 -11.14 -8.52 -10.33
N LYS A 23 -11.34 -8.80 -9.04
CA LYS A 23 -12.64 -9.18 -8.50
C LYS A 23 -13.31 -8.02 -7.80
N TYR A 24 -14.63 -8.03 -7.75
CA TYR A 24 -15.40 -7.01 -7.03
C TYR A 24 -15.63 -7.43 -5.58
N TYR A 25 -15.54 -6.46 -4.68
CA TYR A 25 -15.78 -6.64 -3.25
C TYR A 25 -16.69 -5.52 -2.74
N HIS A 26 -17.31 -5.77 -1.60
CA HIS A 26 -18.07 -4.76 -0.89
C HIS A 26 -17.79 -4.78 0.61
N LEU A 27 -17.87 -3.60 1.22
CA LEU A 27 -17.88 -3.38 2.66
C LEU A 27 -19.32 -3.44 3.15
N CYS A 28 -19.61 -4.29 4.12
CA CYS A 28 -20.97 -4.52 4.57
C CYS A 28 -21.10 -4.83 6.06
N TRP A 29 -22.32 -4.73 6.58
CA TRP A 29 -22.66 -5.29 7.90
C TRP A 29 -23.11 -6.74 7.76
N TRP A 30 -22.33 -7.66 8.31
CA TRP A 30 -22.60 -9.09 8.28
C TRP A 30 -22.21 -9.74 9.61
N GLU A 31 -23.03 -10.69 10.09
CA GLU A 31 -22.78 -11.42 11.35
C GLU A 31 -22.39 -10.52 12.52
N LYS A 32 -23.11 -9.40 12.68
CA LYS A 32 -22.90 -8.40 13.75
C LYS A 32 -21.53 -7.69 13.71
N SER A 33 -20.89 -7.65 12.55
CA SER A 33 -19.61 -6.95 12.36
C SER A 33 -19.55 -6.26 10.99
N VAL A 34 -18.62 -5.32 10.84
CA VAL A 34 -18.27 -4.74 9.54
C VAL A 34 -17.27 -5.68 8.86
N GLN A 35 -17.56 -6.12 7.65
CA GLN A 35 -16.77 -7.09 6.90
C GLN A 35 -16.55 -6.62 5.46
N CYS A 36 -15.52 -7.15 4.81
CA CYS A 36 -15.28 -6.99 3.37
C CYS A 36 -15.43 -8.36 2.72
N HIS A 37 -16.26 -8.47 1.68
CA HIS A 37 -16.52 -9.73 1.00
C HIS A 37 -16.56 -9.58 -0.50
N HIS A 38 -16.28 -10.66 -1.23
CA HIS A 38 -16.56 -10.72 -2.66
C HIS A 38 -18.07 -10.51 -2.89
N VAL A 39 -18.43 -9.83 -3.98
CA VAL A 39 -19.86 -9.71 -4.32
C VAL A 39 -20.50 -11.08 -4.48
N ARG A 40 -21.75 -11.19 -4.02
CA ARG A 40 -22.53 -12.45 -3.99
C ARG A 40 -21.99 -13.52 -3.03
N HIS A 41 -21.32 -13.11 -1.94
CA HIS A 41 -20.93 -14.04 -0.87
C HIS A 41 -22.12 -14.71 -0.16
N THR A 42 -23.30 -14.10 -0.22
CA THR A 42 -24.55 -14.64 0.34
C THR A 42 -25.75 -14.32 -0.55
N LYS A 43 -26.85 -15.06 -0.37
CA LYS A 43 -28.17 -14.77 -0.94
C LYS A 43 -29.03 -13.92 0.01
N ASP A 44 -28.64 -13.81 1.27
CA ASP A 44 -29.39 -13.05 2.27
C ASP A 44 -29.15 -11.54 2.09
N SER A 45 -30.22 -10.77 2.31
CA SER A 45 -30.16 -9.32 2.25
C SER A 45 -29.34 -8.78 3.42
N HIS A 46 -28.41 -7.86 3.14
CA HIS A 46 -27.55 -7.24 4.14
C HIS A 46 -27.13 -5.83 3.71
N GLU A 47 -26.73 -5.00 4.68
CA GLU A 47 -26.40 -3.60 4.44
C GLU A 47 -25.02 -3.46 3.79
N VAL A 48 -24.96 -2.82 2.63
CA VAL A 48 -23.71 -2.56 1.90
C VAL A 48 -23.37 -1.07 1.96
N PHE A 49 -22.18 -0.76 2.48
CA PHE A 49 -21.69 0.61 2.67
C PHE A 49 -20.90 1.13 1.48
N PHE A 50 -20.12 0.28 0.84
CA PHE A 50 -19.26 0.67 -0.28
C PHE A 50 -18.89 -0.56 -1.12
N SER A 51 -18.87 -0.43 -2.43
CA SER A 51 -18.51 -1.51 -3.35
C SER A 51 -17.51 -1.02 -4.37
N ALA A 52 -16.48 -1.81 -4.65
CA ALA A 52 -15.44 -1.48 -5.61
C ALA A 52 -14.71 -2.74 -6.11
N LEU A 53 -13.86 -2.57 -7.12
CA LEU A 53 -12.87 -3.58 -7.49
C LEU A 53 -11.86 -3.79 -6.37
N GLY A 54 -11.30 -5.00 -6.26
CA GLY A 54 -10.32 -5.37 -5.24
C GLY A 54 -9.09 -4.47 -5.28
N ASN A 55 -8.72 -3.98 -6.47
CA ASN A 55 -7.63 -3.02 -6.61
C ASN A 55 -7.89 -1.68 -5.89
N ILE A 56 -9.14 -1.25 -5.66
CA ILE A 56 -9.46 -0.05 -4.90
C ILE A 56 -9.19 -0.28 -3.40
N PHE A 57 -9.43 -1.50 -2.93
CA PHE A 57 -9.15 -1.88 -1.55
C PHE A 57 -7.66 -2.14 -1.29
N LEU A 58 -6.95 -2.73 -2.26
CA LEU A 58 -5.50 -2.97 -2.17
C LEU A 58 -4.65 -1.70 -2.27
N ASN A 59 -5.10 -0.69 -3.02
CA ASN A 59 -4.28 0.48 -3.35
C ASN A 59 -4.59 1.72 -2.48
N ASN A 60 -5.10 1.50 -1.26
CA ASN A 60 -5.64 2.53 -0.37
C ASN A 60 -6.76 3.35 -1.03
N MET A 61 -7.98 3.20 -0.50
CA MET A 61 -9.12 4.03 -0.89
C MET A 61 -8.74 5.52 -0.83
N SER A 62 -9.26 6.33 -1.76
CA SER A 62 -9.03 7.79 -1.73
C SER A 62 -9.64 8.41 -0.47
N ALA A 63 -9.20 9.62 -0.09
CA ALA A 63 -9.76 10.32 1.07
C ALA A 63 -11.29 10.47 0.99
N VAL A 64 -11.83 10.66 -0.22
CA VAL A 64 -13.28 10.74 -0.47
C VAL A 64 -13.96 9.38 -0.30
N GLN A 65 -13.36 8.31 -0.82
CA GLN A 65 -13.89 6.96 -0.68
C GLN A 65 -13.89 6.52 0.79
N TRP A 66 -12.81 6.82 1.52
CA TRP A 66 -12.73 6.61 2.96
C TRP A 66 -13.85 7.36 3.67
N ARG A 67 -13.95 8.68 3.44
CA ARG A 67 -14.97 9.53 4.03
C ARG A 67 -16.39 8.99 3.80
N LEU A 68 -16.71 8.60 2.57
CA LEU A 68 -18.02 8.05 2.22
C LEU A 68 -18.31 6.75 2.99
N ALA A 69 -17.35 5.81 3.02
CA ALA A 69 -17.50 4.55 3.73
C ALA A 69 -17.66 4.75 5.24
N THR A 70 -16.83 5.62 5.84
CA THR A 70 -16.89 5.94 7.27
C THR A 70 -18.19 6.66 7.65
N GLU A 71 -18.67 7.59 6.84
CA GLU A 71 -19.92 8.33 7.09
C GLU A 71 -21.13 7.39 7.06
N ARG A 72 -21.21 6.50 6.08
CA ARG A 72 -22.31 5.52 5.94
C ARG A 72 -22.34 4.51 7.09
N ILE A 73 -21.18 4.03 7.53
CA ILE A 73 -21.09 3.13 8.69
C ILE A 73 -21.49 3.87 9.97
N ALA A 74 -20.97 5.08 10.18
CA ALA A 74 -21.32 5.88 11.34
C ALA A 74 -22.83 6.13 11.42
N GLU A 75 -23.47 6.45 10.29
CA GLU A 75 -24.92 6.63 10.21
C GLU A 75 -25.68 5.34 10.53
N PHE A 76 -25.29 4.22 9.91
CA PHE A 76 -25.89 2.91 10.16
C PHE A 76 -25.85 2.54 11.65
N CYS A 77 -24.68 2.69 12.28
CA CYS A 77 -24.52 2.40 13.70
C CYS A 77 -25.37 3.31 14.59
N ARG A 78 -25.41 4.63 14.30
CA ARG A 78 -26.27 5.58 15.03
C ARG A 78 -27.75 5.20 14.93
N ARG A 79 -28.23 4.87 13.73
CA ARG A 79 -29.64 4.53 13.49
C ARG A 79 -30.09 3.25 14.19
N ARG A 80 -29.16 2.31 14.43
CA ARG A 80 -29.45 1.01 15.04
C ARG A 80 -28.98 0.86 16.49
N GLY A 81 -28.41 1.92 17.08
CA GLY A 81 -27.85 1.87 18.44
C GLY A 81 -26.68 0.88 18.59
N ILE A 82 -25.94 0.63 17.51
CA ILE A 82 -24.83 -0.33 17.48
C ILE A 82 -23.56 0.36 17.97
N VAL A 83 -22.89 -0.26 18.94
CA VAL A 83 -21.53 0.11 19.35
C VAL A 83 -20.56 -0.90 18.74
N LEU A 84 -19.70 -0.43 17.82
CA LEU A 84 -18.64 -1.24 17.23
C LEU A 84 -17.50 -1.37 18.25
N ASP A 85 -17.28 -2.57 18.75
CA ASP A 85 -16.13 -2.85 19.61
C ASP A 85 -14.88 -3.09 18.76
N VAL A 86 -13.80 -2.44 19.12
CA VAL A 86 -12.48 -2.61 18.49
C VAL A 86 -11.86 -3.95 18.91
N HIS A 87 -12.39 -4.60 19.94
CA HIS A 87 -11.78 -5.76 20.63
C HIS A 87 -12.46 -7.11 20.39
N SER A 88 -13.58 -7.19 19.66
CA SER A 88 -14.23 -8.47 19.39
C SER A 88 -13.79 -9.06 18.03
N GLY A 89 -12.82 -9.98 18.07
CA GLY A 89 -12.74 -11.07 17.10
C GLY A 89 -11.76 -10.93 15.93
N ALA A 90 -10.48 -10.70 16.19
CA ALA A 90 -9.39 -11.23 15.37
C ALA A 90 -8.16 -11.35 16.27
N ARG A 91 -7.42 -12.46 16.20
CA ARG A 91 -6.09 -12.56 16.80
C ARG A 91 -5.29 -11.33 16.37
N ARG A 92 -4.57 -10.72 17.31
CA ARG A 92 -3.54 -9.72 17.01
C ARG A 92 -2.57 -10.31 16.00
N GLU A 93 -2.76 -9.97 14.74
CA GLU A 93 -1.70 -9.94 13.74
C GLU A 93 -1.56 -8.48 13.37
N ASP A 94 -0.42 -7.92 13.74
CA ASP A 94 -0.09 -6.50 13.63
C ASP A 94 0.05 -6.08 12.16
N TYR A 95 -1.08 -5.94 11.46
CA TYR A 95 -1.13 -5.19 10.21
C TYR A 95 -1.23 -3.71 10.55
N ALA A 96 -0.09 -3.13 10.89
CA ALA A 96 0.07 -1.69 10.98
C ALA A 96 -0.19 -1.07 9.60
N TYR A 97 -1.35 -0.44 9.43
CA TYR A 97 -1.50 0.56 8.38
C TYR A 97 -0.50 1.69 8.70
N PRO A 98 0.33 2.13 7.75
CA PRO A 98 1.31 3.16 8.04
C PRO A 98 0.57 4.44 8.38
N THR A 99 0.81 4.91 9.58
CA THR A 99 0.34 6.19 10.11
C THR A 99 1.13 7.37 9.57
N HIS A 100 2.19 7.12 8.80
CA HIS A 100 3.09 8.12 8.26
C HIS A 100 2.88 8.28 6.76
N ARG A 101 2.77 9.53 6.31
CA ARG A 101 2.89 9.84 4.88
C ARG A 101 4.25 9.38 4.38
N ARG A 102 4.28 8.83 3.17
CA ARG A 102 5.53 8.41 2.52
C ARG A 102 6.38 9.66 2.27
N GLN A 103 7.67 9.59 2.57
CA GLN A 103 8.62 10.66 2.29
C GLN A 103 9.42 10.29 1.04
N LEU A 104 9.64 11.27 0.15
CA LEU A 104 10.44 11.11 -1.06
C LEU A 104 11.33 12.34 -1.26
N THR A 105 12.48 12.15 -1.90
CA THR A 105 13.34 13.26 -2.30
C THR A 105 12.80 13.97 -3.53
N GLU A 106 13.13 15.25 -3.68
CA GLU A 106 12.78 16.02 -4.88
C GLU A 106 13.38 15.39 -6.16
N SER A 107 14.62 14.90 -6.10
CA SER A 107 15.29 14.22 -7.21
C SER A 107 14.52 12.97 -7.67
N ASP A 108 14.12 12.10 -6.73
CA ASP A 108 13.33 10.91 -7.03
C ASP A 108 11.99 11.26 -7.63
N VAL A 109 11.28 12.24 -7.05
CA VAL A 109 9.98 12.70 -7.56
C VAL A 109 10.10 13.18 -9.00
N LEU A 110 11.13 13.97 -9.33
CA LEU A 110 11.36 14.47 -10.68
C LEU A 110 11.61 13.34 -11.67
N ARG A 111 12.46 12.36 -11.31
CA ARG A 111 12.78 11.22 -12.17
C ARG A 111 11.60 10.27 -12.33
N LEU A 112 10.82 10.04 -11.28
CA LEU A 112 9.59 9.22 -11.32
C LEU A 112 8.48 9.91 -12.13
N HIS A 113 8.38 11.24 -12.10
CA HIS A 113 7.48 11.98 -13.01
C HIS A 113 7.92 11.84 -14.47
N ALA A 114 9.21 11.97 -14.77
CA ALA A 114 9.72 11.73 -16.11
C ALA A 114 9.41 10.30 -16.58
N LEU A 115 9.57 9.31 -15.69
CA LEU A 115 9.22 7.91 -15.94
C LEU A 115 7.74 7.73 -16.30
N LEU A 116 6.83 8.37 -15.55
CA LEU A 116 5.38 8.33 -15.80
C LEU A 116 5.01 8.92 -17.16
N SER A 117 5.64 10.03 -17.55
CA SER A 117 5.42 10.66 -18.86
C SER A 117 5.76 9.71 -20.00
N HIS A 118 6.85 8.96 -19.89
CA HIS A 118 7.24 7.94 -20.88
C HIS A 118 6.33 6.70 -20.84
N ALA A 119 5.88 6.26 -19.66
CA ALA A 119 5.00 5.09 -19.56
C ALA A 119 3.61 5.34 -20.19
N ARG A 120 3.13 6.59 -20.18
CA ARG A 120 1.83 6.97 -20.77
C ARG A 120 1.79 6.86 -22.29
N THR A 121 2.93 6.94 -22.98
CA THR A 121 3.00 6.78 -24.44
C THR A 121 2.98 5.31 -24.88
N MET A 122 3.17 4.37 -23.93
CA MET A 122 3.12 2.93 -24.17
C MET A 122 1.71 2.39 -23.83
N GLU A 123 0.72 2.70 -24.68
CA GLU A 123 -0.72 2.51 -24.38
C GLU A 123 -1.19 1.05 -24.30
N SER A 124 -0.46 0.08 -24.85
CA SER A 124 -0.95 -1.28 -25.07
C SER A 124 -0.90 -2.20 -23.83
N ASP A 125 -0.09 -1.89 -22.81
CA ASP A 125 0.05 -2.75 -21.62
C ASP A 125 -0.87 -2.28 -20.46
N ARG A 126 -1.88 -3.09 -20.14
CA ARG A 126 -2.82 -2.85 -19.04
C ARG A 126 -2.13 -2.83 -17.67
N ARG A 127 -1.13 -3.69 -17.43
CA ARG A 127 -0.40 -3.76 -16.15
C ARG A 127 0.49 -2.54 -15.97
N ALA A 128 1.20 -2.14 -17.02
CA ALA A 128 2.01 -0.92 -17.01
C ALA A 128 1.16 0.31 -16.66
N ARG A 129 -0.04 0.44 -17.25
CA ARG A 129 -0.99 1.52 -16.90
C ARG A 129 -1.44 1.48 -15.45
N ALA A 130 -1.70 0.29 -14.89
CA ALA A 130 -2.09 0.16 -13.49
C ALA A 130 -0.95 0.57 -12.54
N TYR A 131 0.29 0.18 -12.84
CA TYR A 131 1.46 0.59 -12.07
C TYR A 131 1.75 2.07 -12.20
N ALA A 132 1.63 2.66 -13.39
CA ALA A 132 1.75 4.10 -13.60
C ALA A 132 0.71 4.90 -12.80
N ALA A 133 -0.55 4.47 -12.81
CA ALA A 133 -1.59 5.12 -12.02
C ALA A 133 -1.34 5.00 -10.51
N ARG A 134 -0.76 3.89 -10.04
CA ARG A 134 -0.39 3.69 -8.64
C ARG A 134 0.78 4.56 -8.23
N LEU A 135 1.83 4.63 -9.06
CA LEU A 135 2.97 5.50 -8.84
C LEU A 135 2.55 6.98 -8.82
N GLN A 136 1.71 7.41 -9.76
CA GLN A 136 1.19 8.79 -9.78
C GLN A 136 0.50 9.15 -8.45
N ARG A 137 -0.40 8.29 -7.95
CA ARG A 137 -1.08 8.54 -6.66
C ARG A 137 -0.12 8.55 -5.47
N LEU A 138 0.93 7.72 -5.52
CA LEU A 138 1.98 7.70 -4.50
C LEU A 138 2.69 9.06 -4.47
N LEU A 139 3.12 9.56 -5.64
CA LEU A 139 3.77 10.88 -5.77
C LEU A 139 2.85 12.02 -5.30
N GLU A 140 1.56 11.99 -5.64
CA GLU A 140 0.57 12.99 -5.20
C GLU A 140 0.32 13.00 -3.68
N ALA A 141 0.57 11.87 -3.00
CA ALA A 141 0.30 11.70 -1.57
C ALA A 141 1.54 11.79 -0.67
N ALA A 142 2.73 11.74 -1.27
CA ALA A 142 4.01 11.77 -0.55
C ALA A 142 4.37 13.18 -0.09
N ASP A 143 5.08 13.26 1.03
CA ASP A 143 5.74 14.48 1.46
C ASP A 143 7.11 14.55 0.77
N VAL A 144 7.36 15.64 0.04
CA VAL A 144 8.64 15.88 -0.62
C VAL A 144 9.57 16.57 0.38
N VAL A 145 10.74 15.99 0.60
CA VAL A 145 11.75 16.46 1.55
C VAL A 145 13.11 16.60 0.88
N MET A 146 14.02 17.35 1.50
CA MET A 146 15.41 17.41 1.04
C MET A 146 16.08 16.04 1.25
N PRO A 147 17.05 15.64 0.41
CA PRO A 147 17.78 14.38 0.60
C PRO A 147 18.39 14.22 2.01
N GLN A 148 18.88 15.31 2.59
CA GLN A 148 19.46 15.33 3.94
C GLN A 148 18.43 15.15 5.07
N GLU A 149 17.15 15.32 4.76
CA GLU A 149 16.05 15.22 5.72
C GLU A 149 15.36 13.85 5.68
N VAL A 150 15.74 12.99 4.73
CA VAL A 150 15.23 11.62 4.64
C VAL A 150 15.79 10.80 5.80
N PRO A 151 14.93 10.20 6.65
CA PRO A 151 15.40 9.32 7.70
C PRO A 151 16.05 8.04 7.15
N GLU A 152 17.08 7.55 7.82
CA GLU A 152 17.87 6.37 7.41
C GLU A 152 17.08 5.06 7.34
N ASP A 153 15.88 5.03 7.90
CA ASP A 153 14.96 3.89 7.88
C ASP A 153 13.95 3.94 6.73
N VAL A 154 13.94 4.98 5.90
CA VAL A 154 12.99 5.15 4.77
C VAL A 154 13.57 4.57 3.47
N VAL A 155 12.82 3.71 2.81
CA VAL A 155 13.20 3.18 1.48
C VAL A 155 13.08 4.28 0.43
N THR A 156 14.20 4.71 -0.14
CA THR A 156 14.29 5.61 -1.31
C THR A 156 14.68 4.83 -2.56
N MET A 157 14.69 5.49 -3.73
CA MET A 157 15.21 4.86 -4.93
C MET A 157 16.69 4.53 -4.77
N ASN A 158 17.16 3.48 -5.45
CA ASN A 158 18.51 2.95 -5.39
C ASN A 158 18.98 2.44 -4.02
N SER A 159 18.08 2.36 -3.02
CA SER A 159 18.34 1.69 -1.75
C SER A 159 18.52 0.18 -1.94
N LEU A 160 19.43 -0.41 -1.16
CA LEU A 160 19.52 -1.86 -0.92
C LEU A 160 18.61 -2.20 0.25
N VAL A 161 17.67 -3.11 0.03
CA VAL A 161 16.61 -3.43 0.98
C VAL A 161 16.70 -4.92 1.33
N ARG A 162 16.74 -5.23 2.62
CA ARG A 162 16.57 -6.61 3.10
C ARG A 162 15.12 -6.86 3.47
N LEU A 163 14.56 -7.90 2.90
CA LEU A 163 13.17 -8.30 3.05
C LEU A 163 13.11 -9.71 3.63
N ARG A 164 12.08 -9.97 4.42
CA ARG A 164 11.70 -11.32 4.85
C ARG A 164 10.31 -11.65 4.38
N ASN A 165 10.15 -12.80 3.73
CA ASN A 165 8.84 -13.40 3.50
C ASN A 165 8.36 -14.05 4.80
N GLU A 166 7.24 -13.56 5.34
CA GLU A 166 6.66 -14.05 6.59
C GLU A 166 5.93 -15.40 6.42
N ASP A 167 5.66 -15.85 5.19
CA ASP A 167 4.98 -17.12 4.93
C ASP A 167 5.94 -18.33 5.01
N ASP A 168 7.20 -18.16 4.59
CA ASP A 168 8.22 -19.23 4.53
C ASP A 168 9.54 -18.88 5.24
N ASP A 169 9.62 -17.70 5.88
CA ASP A 169 10.78 -17.16 6.60
C ASP A 169 12.03 -16.95 5.72
N ILE A 170 11.87 -16.88 4.39
CA ILE A 170 12.98 -16.65 3.46
C ILE A 170 13.35 -15.16 3.43
N GLU A 171 14.63 -14.87 3.59
CA GLU A 171 15.18 -13.53 3.43
C GLU A 171 15.77 -13.29 2.03
N ALA A 172 15.59 -12.08 1.52
CA ALA A 172 16.17 -11.62 0.26
C ALA A 172 16.68 -10.19 0.39
N THR A 173 17.84 -9.89 -0.19
CA THR A 173 18.40 -8.54 -0.23
C THR A 173 18.52 -8.08 -1.68
N LEU A 174 17.91 -6.94 -2.02
CA LEU A 174 17.80 -6.46 -3.40
C LEU A 174 17.81 -4.93 -3.49
N PHE A 175 18.19 -4.39 -4.64
CA PHE A 175 18.11 -2.96 -4.92
C PHE A 175 16.74 -2.57 -5.46
N LEU A 176 16.12 -1.51 -4.93
CA LEU A 176 14.96 -0.87 -5.56
C LEU A 176 15.46 0.14 -6.61
N VAL A 177 15.23 -0.12 -7.89
CA VAL A 177 15.86 0.68 -8.97
C VAL A 177 14.85 1.20 -10.00
N PHE A 178 15.28 2.15 -10.82
CA PHE A 178 14.51 2.56 -11.99
C PHE A 178 14.47 1.44 -13.05
N PRO A 179 13.46 1.41 -13.94
CA PRO A 179 13.33 0.38 -14.96
C PRO A 179 14.52 0.27 -15.92
N ALA A 180 15.26 1.37 -16.14
CA ALA A 180 16.46 1.39 -16.97
C ALA A 180 17.59 0.56 -16.33
N ASP A 181 17.71 0.62 -15.01
CA ASP A 181 18.80 0.02 -14.24
C ASP A 181 18.51 -1.43 -13.82
N ALA A 182 17.26 -1.88 -13.96
CA ALA A 182 16.85 -3.26 -13.75
C ALA A 182 17.35 -4.21 -14.88
N ARG A 183 17.92 -3.67 -15.95
CA ARG A 183 18.48 -4.45 -17.06
C ARG A 183 19.94 -4.81 -16.76
N GLY A 184 20.24 -6.09 -16.74
CA GLY A 184 21.59 -6.63 -16.49
C GLY A 184 21.60 -7.51 -15.25
N SER A 185 22.08 -8.75 -15.42
CA SER A 185 22.16 -9.75 -14.36
C SER A 185 23.40 -9.52 -13.50
N ASP A 186 23.27 -8.72 -12.45
CA ASP A 186 24.20 -8.83 -11.31
C ASP A 186 23.62 -9.90 -10.39
N VAL A 187 24.11 -11.14 -10.53
CA VAL A 187 23.55 -12.31 -9.81
C VAL A 187 23.70 -12.15 -8.30
N ASP A 188 24.73 -11.42 -7.86
CA ASP A 188 25.02 -11.16 -6.45
C ASP A 188 24.24 -9.97 -5.89
N ARG A 189 23.68 -9.11 -6.76
CA ARG A 189 22.96 -7.89 -6.40
C ARG A 189 21.66 -7.78 -7.20
N PRO A 190 20.63 -8.59 -6.85
CA PRO A 190 19.38 -8.57 -7.58
C PRO A 190 18.76 -7.17 -7.56
N LYS A 191 18.26 -6.74 -8.72
CA LYS A 191 17.67 -5.41 -8.92
C LYS A 191 16.18 -5.56 -9.19
N LEU A 192 15.36 -4.90 -8.39
CA LEU A 192 13.91 -4.85 -8.52
C LEU A 192 13.50 -3.49 -9.07
N SER A 193 12.86 -3.50 -10.25
CA SER A 193 12.28 -2.29 -10.82
C SER A 193 11.15 -1.75 -9.93
N ILE A 194 11.12 -0.42 -9.76
CA ILE A 194 9.99 0.31 -9.18
C ILE A 194 8.68 0.04 -9.92
N PHE A 195 8.70 -0.30 -11.21
CA PHE A 195 7.51 -0.67 -11.98
C PHE A 195 7.09 -2.14 -11.81
N THR A 196 7.06 -2.60 -10.57
CA THR A 196 6.53 -3.91 -10.17
C THR A 196 5.54 -3.73 -9.02
N HIS A 197 4.72 -4.74 -8.74
CA HIS A 197 3.82 -4.68 -7.59
C HIS A 197 4.59 -4.43 -6.29
N THR A 198 5.65 -5.22 -6.07
CA THR A 198 6.48 -5.19 -4.87
C THR A 198 7.32 -3.91 -4.80
N GLY A 199 7.92 -3.46 -5.91
CA GLY A 199 8.69 -2.21 -5.95
C GLY A 199 7.88 -0.97 -5.55
N LEU A 200 6.66 -0.81 -6.09
CA LEU A 200 5.75 0.28 -5.69
C LEU A 200 5.30 0.17 -4.22
N SER A 201 5.21 -1.06 -3.70
CA SER A 201 4.85 -1.28 -2.31
C SER A 201 5.93 -0.79 -1.35
N MET A 202 7.22 -0.87 -1.74
CA MET A 202 8.39 -0.48 -0.94
C MET A 202 8.66 1.02 -0.86
N LEU A 203 8.55 1.75 -1.98
CA LEU A 203 9.01 3.15 -2.05
C LEU A 203 8.35 4.03 -0.96
N GLY A 204 9.17 4.72 -0.17
CA GLY A 204 8.75 5.58 0.95
C GLY A 204 8.22 4.84 2.18
N ARG A 205 8.39 3.50 2.25
CA ARG A 205 8.12 2.70 3.46
C ARG A 205 9.29 2.70 4.40
N ARG A 206 9.05 2.29 5.64
CA ARG A 206 10.07 2.24 6.69
C ARG A 206 10.53 0.83 7.00
N VAL A 207 11.73 0.72 7.55
CA VAL A 207 12.16 -0.50 8.25
C VAL A 207 11.12 -0.90 9.29
N GLY A 208 10.78 -2.19 9.29
CA GLY A 208 9.71 -2.76 10.10
C GLY A 208 8.34 -2.80 9.41
N ASP A 209 8.10 -2.05 8.33
CA ASP A 209 6.81 -2.09 7.63
C ASP A 209 6.59 -3.44 6.94
N ARG A 210 5.33 -3.89 6.96
CA ARG A 210 4.85 -4.98 6.10
C ARG A 210 4.35 -4.42 4.77
N ILE A 211 4.78 -5.06 3.68
CA ILE A 211 4.42 -4.76 2.29
C ILE A 211 3.93 -6.02 1.59
N ASP A 212 3.18 -5.86 0.52
CA ASP A 212 2.65 -6.97 -0.29
C ASP A 212 1.82 -8.00 0.53
N GLY A 213 1.40 -7.62 1.75
CA GLY A 213 0.67 -8.51 2.64
C GLY A 213 1.49 -9.63 3.28
N HIS A 214 2.77 -9.84 2.95
CA HIS A 214 3.59 -10.95 3.50
C HIS A 214 5.09 -10.64 3.59
N LEU A 215 5.57 -9.53 3.04
CA LEU A 215 6.99 -9.17 3.10
C LEU A 215 7.23 -8.13 4.19
N ARG A 216 8.23 -8.32 5.04
CA ARG A 216 8.67 -7.33 6.03
C ARG A 216 10.00 -6.70 5.62
N ILE A 217 10.10 -5.38 5.71
CA ILE A 217 11.37 -4.66 5.56
C ILE A 217 12.17 -4.85 6.85
N LEU A 218 13.32 -5.50 6.76
CA LEU A 218 14.14 -5.82 7.93
C LEU A 218 15.17 -4.74 8.22
N ASP A 219 15.86 -4.25 7.18
CA ASP A 219 16.81 -3.14 7.24
C ASP A 219 17.09 -2.59 5.83
N LEU A 220 17.89 -1.52 5.80
CA LEU A 220 18.41 -0.88 4.60
C LEU A 220 19.94 -0.93 4.65
N PRO A 221 20.60 -2.00 4.15
CA PRO A 221 22.06 -2.07 4.17
C PRO A 221 22.74 -0.96 3.37
N TYR A 222 22.00 -0.30 2.47
CA TYR A 222 22.43 0.90 1.77
C TYR A 222 21.22 1.77 1.46
N GLN A 223 21.33 3.07 1.76
CA GLN A 223 20.41 4.13 1.35
C GLN A 223 21.28 5.29 0.83
N PRO A 224 21.05 5.79 -0.40
CA PRO A 224 21.86 6.88 -0.96
C PRO A 224 21.96 8.10 -0.03
N GLU A 225 20.85 8.50 0.58
CA GLU A 225 20.77 9.68 1.44
C GLU A 225 21.61 9.52 2.72
N ALA A 226 21.54 8.37 3.39
CA ALA A 226 22.39 8.07 4.54
C ALA A 226 23.89 7.95 4.18
N ALA A 227 24.20 7.51 2.95
CA ALA A 227 25.57 7.42 2.44
C ALA A 227 26.14 8.76 1.98
N GLY A 228 25.30 9.80 1.82
CA GLY A 228 25.69 11.11 1.27
C GLY A 228 25.69 11.17 -0.27
N ASP A 229 25.15 10.16 -0.94
CA ASP A 229 25.08 10.04 -2.40
C ASP A 229 23.82 10.76 -2.96
N TYR A 230 23.69 12.06 -2.72
CA TYR A 230 22.47 12.83 -3.01
C TYR A 230 22.15 13.03 -4.50
N GLU A 231 23.08 12.67 -5.39
CA GLU A 231 22.96 12.85 -6.85
C GLU A 231 22.43 11.58 -7.57
N LEU A 232 22.20 10.49 -6.82
CA LEU A 232 21.83 9.19 -7.37
C LEU A 232 20.40 9.03 -7.85
#